data_AF-A0A1N7JEF4-F1
#
_entry.id   AF-A0A1N7JEF4-F1
#
_cell.length_a   1.000
_cell.length_b   1.000
_cell.length_c   1.000
_cell.angle_alpha   90.00
_cell.angle_beta   90.00
_cell.angle_gamma   90.00
#
_symmetry.space_group_name_H-M   'P 1'
#
loop_
_entity.id
_entity.type
_entity.pdbx_description
1 polymer ?
#
loop_
_entity_poly.entity_id
_entity_poly.type
_entity_poly.pdbx_seq_one_letter_code
_entity_poly.pdbx_strand_id
1 'polypeptide(L)'
;MSLREEKKAATRCAISEAAVTLLVEEGMGAVTVAQVSERAGVSARTFHNYFADIDEAYYEFLGKVFATIAEQIAAMPADMSAAEVMESIIADALAEEGFDLYSASTLVIIGDQARAASSAPPTEETISQLATPLIESMRERVPGASFFDAEVLLNAFGIAGATAVRAYLSLPEPRDPEEGRKLVRRAYRVLHKAV
;
A
#
# COMPACT_ATOMS: atom_id res chain seq x y z
N MET A 1 22.35 15.82 0.81
CA MET A 1 21.15 16.67 0.99
C MET A 1 21.45 17.75 2.02
N SER A 2 20.64 18.82 2.10
CA SER A 2 20.80 19.82 3.17
C SER A 2 19.90 19.47 4.36
N LEU A 3 20.30 19.86 5.58
CA LEU A 3 19.51 19.68 6.80
C LEU A 3 18.08 20.26 6.68
N ARG A 4 17.91 21.30 5.86
CA ARG A 4 16.59 21.89 5.58
C ARG A 4 15.73 20.98 4.73
N GLU A 5 16.30 20.38 3.68
CA GLU A 5 15.60 19.41 2.82
C GLU A 5 15.21 18.17 3.62
N GLU A 6 16.11 17.68 4.47
CA GLU A 6 15.84 16.53 5.36
C GLU A 6 14.70 16.82 6.35
N LYS A 7 14.71 17.97 7.01
CA LYS A 7 13.61 18.37 7.92
C LYS A 7 12.28 18.54 7.19
N LYS A 8 12.32 19.06 5.96
CA LYS A 8 11.12 19.22 5.11
C LYS A 8 10.55 17.85 4.76
N ALA A 9 11.38 16.91 4.30
CA ALA A 9 10.97 15.54 3.99
C ALA A 9 10.42 14.80 5.22
N ALA A 10 11.11 14.90 6.35
CA ALA A 10 10.67 14.29 7.61
C ALA A 10 9.30 14.82 8.08
N THR A 11 9.09 16.15 7.98
CA THR A 11 7.79 16.75 8.33
C THR A 11 6.69 16.28 7.38
N ARG A 12 6.97 16.24 6.07
CA ARG A 12 6.03 15.74 5.07
C ARG A 12 5.67 14.27 5.34
N CYS A 13 6.64 13.46 5.76
CA CYS A 13 6.43 12.06 6.14
C CYS A 13 5.55 11.91 7.37
N ALA A 14 5.89 12.61 8.46
CA ALA A 14 5.12 12.57 9.70
C ALA A 14 3.65 12.95 9.51
N ILE A 15 3.37 13.96 8.68
CA ILE A 15 1.98 14.36 8.37
C ILE A 15 1.27 13.26 7.57
N SER A 16 1.90 12.69 6.54
CA SER A 16 1.29 11.64 5.71
C SER A 16 1.01 10.35 6.50
N GLU A 17 1.92 9.96 7.40
CA GLU A 17 1.76 8.79 8.28
C GLU A 17 0.64 9.03 9.30
N ALA A 18 0.56 10.23 9.89
CA ALA A 18 -0.50 10.58 10.83
C ALA A 18 -1.88 10.54 10.17
N ALA A 19 -1.99 11.01 8.92
CA ALA A 19 -3.24 10.97 8.15
C ALA A 19 -3.72 9.53 7.91
N VAL A 20 -2.82 8.64 7.51
CA VAL A 20 -3.18 7.24 7.23
C VAL A 20 -3.42 6.42 8.48
N THR A 21 -2.66 6.66 9.56
CA THR A 21 -2.91 6.01 10.85
C THR A 21 -4.33 6.32 11.33
N LEU A 22 -4.71 7.60 11.31
CA LEU A 22 -6.07 8.04 11.64
C LEU A 22 -7.13 7.43 10.71
N LEU A 23 -6.84 7.32 9.42
CA LEU A 23 -7.75 6.70 8.46
C LEU A 23 -7.98 5.22 8.74
N VAL A 24 -6.95 4.48 9.15
CA VAL A 24 -7.06 3.07 9.53
C VAL A 24 -7.81 2.92 10.85
N GLU A 25 -7.61 3.82 11.81
CA GLU A 25 -8.26 3.79 13.13
C GLU A 25 -9.74 4.23 13.10
N GLU A 26 -10.06 5.31 12.39
CA GLU A 26 -11.35 6.01 12.46
C GLU A 26 -12.17 5.95 11.16
N GLY A 27 -11.56 5.54 10.05
CA GLY A 27 -12.16 5.58 8.71
C GLY A 27 -12.06 6.96 8.03
N MET A 28 -12.05 6.99 6.69
CA MET A 28 -11.72 8.20 5.91
C MET A 28 -12.73 9.35 6.06
N GLY A 29 -14.01 9.09 6.39
CA GLY A 29 -15.02 10.14 6.57
C GLY A 29 -14.92 10.93 7.87
N ALA A 30 -14.08 10.48 8.82
CA ALA A 30 -13.93 11.08 10.13
C ALA A 30 -12.64 11.91 10.29
N VAL A 31 -11.65 11.74 9.41
CA VAL A 31 -10.32 12.35 9.56
C VAL A 31 -10.33 13.84 9.20
N THR A 32 -9.84 14.67 10.11
CA THR A 32 -9.74 16.13 9.90
C THR A 32 -8.30 16.62 9.94
N VAL A 33 -8.03 17.75 9.25
CA VAL A 33 -6.72 18.42 9.28
C VAL A 33 -6.28 18.74 10.72
N ALA A 34 -7.22 19.04 11.61
CA ALA A 34 -6.93 19.31 13.01
C ALA A 34 -6.36 18.08 13.72
N GLN A 35 -7.02 16.92 13.59
CA GLN A 35 -6.54 15.66 14.19
C GLN A 35 -5.19 15.22 13.59
N VAL A 36 -5.02 15.33 12.26
CA VAL A 36 -3.74 14.99 11.62
C VAL A 36 -2.63 15.91 12.12
N SER A 37 -2.88 17.22 12.19
CA SER A 37 -1.90 18.20 12.66
C SER A 37 -1.49 17.93 14.10
N GLU A 38 -2.46 17.67 14.99
CA GLU A 38 -2.22 17.32 16.38
C GLU A 38 -1.35 16.06 16.49
N ARG A 39 -1.71 14.99 15.77
CA ARG A 39 -0.97 13.73 15.80
C ARG A 39 0.43 13.82 15.21
N ALA A 40 0.61 14.61 14.15
CA ALA A 40 1.92 14.88 13.56
C ALA A 40 2.76 15.89 14.37
N GLY A 41 2.22 16.48 15.44
CA GLY A 41 2.92 17.48 16.26
C GLY A 41 3.17 18.79 15.52
N VAL A 42 2.29 19.18 14.59
CA VAL A 42 2.40 20.41 13.79
C VAL A 42 1.16 21.29 13.91
N SER A 43 1.26 22.54 13.45
CA SER A 43 0.07 23.41 13.35
C SER A 43 -0.72 23.13 12.07
N ALA A 44 -2.02 23.47 12.04
CA ALA A 44 -2.82 23.40 10.80
C ALA A 44 -2.23 24.27 9.68
N ARG A 45 -1.62 25.41 10.02
CA ARG A 45 -0.87 26.23 9.05
C ARG A 45 0.32 25.46 8.48
N THR A 46 1.04 24.71 9.32
CA THR A 46 2.14 23.86 8.88
C THR A 46 1.63 22.76 7.96
N PHE A 47 0.54 22.08 8.31
CA PHE A 47 -0.11 21.10 7.44
C PHE A 47 -0.37 21.68 6.04
N HIS A 48 -1.03 22.84 5.98
CA HIS A 48 -1.36 23.50 4.71
C HIS A 48 -0.14 24.02 3.93
N ASN A 49 1.04 24.13 4.55
CA ASN A 49 2.28 24.41 3.82
C ASN A 49 2.80 23.17 3.05
N TYR A 50 2.35 21.97 3.40
CA TYR A 50 2.76 20.71 2.77
C TYR A 50 1.67 20.09 1.91
N PHE A 51 0.39 20.19 2.30
CA PHE A 51 -0.73 19.55 1.62
C PHE A 51 -1.95 20.45 1.58
N ALA A 52 -2.68 20.44 0.46
CA ALA A 52 -3.92 21.19 0.29
C ALA A 52 -5.02 20.63 1.19
N ASP A 53 -5.13 19.31 1.26
CA ASP A 53 -6.19 18.57 1.97
C ASP A 53 -5.68 17.20 2.47
N ILE A 54 -6.59 16.42 3.07
CA ILE A 54 -6.30 15.07 3.56
C ILE A 54 -6.01 14.10 2.41
N ASP A 55 -6.65 14.28 1.26
CA ASP A 55 -6.47 13.40 0.10
C ASP A 55 -5.04 13.51 -0.45
N GLU A 56 -4.48 14.72 -0.53
CA GLU A 56 -3.08 14.90 -0.95
C GLU A 56 -2.09 14.26 0.04
N ALA A 57 -2.33 14.40 1.35
CA ALA A 57 -1.51 13.73 2.38
C ALA A 57 -1.62 12.20 2.30
N TYR A 58 -2.81 11.71 1.94
CA TYR A 58 -3.09 10.30 1.71
C TYR A 58 -2.38 9.77 0.45
N TYR A 59 -2.43 10.47 -0.68
CA TYR A 59 -1.75 10.07 -1.91
C TYR A 59 -0.22 10.07 -1.76
N GLU A 60 0.32 11.03 -1.02
CA GLU A 60 1.74 11.03 -0.64
C GLU A 60 2.11 9.75 0.11
N PHE A 61 1.28 9.32 1.07
CA PHE A 61 1.51 8.09 1.79
C PHE A 61 1.42 6.86 0.86
N LEU A 62 0.37 6.79 0.04
CA LEU A 62 0.14 5.69 -0.90
C LEU A 62 1.32 5.52 -1.87
N GLY A 63 1.85 6.62 -2.40
CA GLY A 63 3.04 6.61 -3.26
C GLY A 63 4.27 6.04 -2.55
N LYS A 64 4.46 6.32 -1.25
CA LYS A 64 5.56 5.75 -0.45
C LYS A 64 5.40 4.26 -0.22
N VAL A 65 4.18 3.78 0.02
CA VAL A 65 3.93 2.33 0.15
C VAL A 65 4.21 1.62 -1.16
N PHE A 66 3.75 2.16 -2.29
CA PHE A 66 4.05 1.60 -3.61
C PHE A 66 5.54 1.60 -3.91
N ALA A 67 6.27 2.69 -3.61
CA ALA A 67 7.72 2.74 -3.77
C ALA A 67 8.42 1.71 -2.88
N THR A 68 8.00 1.57 -1.62
CA THR A 68 8.58 0.60 -0.68
C THR A 68 8.39 -0.84 -1.18
N ILE A 69 7.18 -1.18 -1.63
CA ILE A 69 6.92 -2.51 -2.19
C ILE A 69 7.70 -2.72 -3.50
N ALA A 70 7.84 -1.69 -4.34
CA ALA A 70 8.64 -1.77 -5.57
C ALA A 70 10.13 -2.06 -5.27
N GLU A 71 10.68 -1.44 -4.24
CA GLU A 71 12.03 -1.71 -3.74
C GLU A 71 12.16 -3.14 -3.20
N GLN A 72 11.15 -3.64 -2.47
CA GLN A 72 11.12 -5.03 -1.99
C GLN A 72 11.09 -6.03 -3.16
N ILE A 73 10.27 -5.79 -4.19
CA ILE A 73 10.21 -6.62 -5.41
C ILE A 73 11.58 -6.66 -6.12
N ALA A 74 12.24 -5.50 -6.23
CA ALA A 74 13.54 -5.36 -6.87
C ALA A 74 14.68 -6.03 -6.06
N ALA A 75 14.56 -6.07 -4.73
CA ALA A 75 15.54 -6.70 -3.85
C ALA A 75 15.43 -8.24 -3.80
N MET A 76 14.31 -8.80 -4.24
CA MET A 76 14.08 -10.25 -4.23
C MET A 76 14.95 -10.98 -5.28
N PRO A 77 15.35 -12.24 -5.04
CA PRO A 77 16.15 -13.03 -5.97
C PRO A 77 15.61 -13.03 -7.41
N ALA A 78 16.50 -12.84 -8.39
CA ALA A 78 16.14 -12.69 -9.80
C ALA A 78 15.58 -13.97 -10.45
N ASP A 79 15.82 -15.14 -9.85
CA ASP A 79 15.31 -16.43 -10.28
C ASP A 79 13.87 -16.70 -9.83
N MET A 80 13.33 -15.91 -8.90
CA MET A 80 11.91 -15.93 -8.57
C MET A 80 11.06 -15.37 -9.72
N SER A 81 9.96 -16.02 -10.02
CA SER A 81 8.94 -15.50 -10.93
C SER A 81 8.19 -14.32 -10.32
N ALA A 82 7.57 -13.49 -11.17
CA ALA A 82 6.69 -12.39 -10.76
C ALA A 82 5.59 -12.84 -9.76
N ALA A 83 5.04 -14.04 -9.97
CA ALA A 83 4.04 -14.61 -9.09
C ALA A 83 4.60 -14.96 -7.70
N GLU A 84 5.75 -15.64 -7.64
CA GLU A 84 6.41 -16.01 -6.39
C GLU A 84 6.81 -14.79 -5.56
N VAL A 85 7.25 -13.72 -6.22
CA VAL A 85 7.59 -12.46 -5.56
C VAL A 85 6.35 -11.84 -4.93
N MET A 86 5.28 -11.67 -5.71
CA MET A 86 4.04 -11.09 -5.21
C MET A 86 3.41 -11.95 -4.11
N GLU A 87 3.48 -13.28 -4.24
CA GLU A 87 3.05 -14.21 -3.19
C GLU A 87 3.84 -13.99 -1.89
N SER A 88 5.17 -13.83 -1.99
CA SER A 88 6.05 -13.63 -0.84
C SER A 88 5.79 -12.28 -0.17
N ILE A 89 5.74 -11.18 -0.94
CA ILE A 89 5.44 -9.82 -0.43
C ILE A 89 4.14 -9.79 0.37
N ILE A 90 3.08 -10.44 -0.13
CA ILE A 90 1.77 -10.40 0.52
C ILE A 90 1.72 -11.38 1.71
N ALA A 91 2.41 -12.52 1.63
CA ALA A 91 2.54 -13.44 2.76
C ALA A 91 3.33 -12.81 3.92
N ASP A 92 4.39 -12.05 3.61
CA ASP A 92 5.22 -11.35 4.60
C ASP A 92 4.46 -10.19 5.24
N ALA A 93 3.61 -9.49 4.47
CA ALA A 93 2.71 -8.47 5.03
C ALA A 93 1.73 -9.01 6.10
N LEU A 94 1.48 -10.33 6.12
CA LEU A 94 0.64 -10.98 7.13
C LEU A 94 1.46 -11.68 8.24
N ALA A 95 2.78 -11.65 8.15
CA ALA A 95 3.69 -12.41 9.02
C ALA A 95 4.00 -11.73 10.35
N GLU A 96 3.94 -10.40 10.40
CA GLU A 96 4.39 -9.63 11.55
C GLU A 96 3.31 -9.51 12.64
N GLU A 97 3.73 -9.65 13.90
CA GLU A 97 2.89 -9.27 15.06
C GLU A 97 2.82 -7.75 15.12
N GLY A 98 1.82 -7.17 14.46
CA GLY A 98 1.61 -5.73 14.44
C GLY A 98 1.09 -5.23 13.10
N PHE A 99 0.84 -3.93 13.04
CA PHE A 99 0.45 -3.26 11.80
C PHE A 99 1.69 -2.60 11.19
N ASP A 100 2.23 -3.20 10.13
CA ASP A 100 3.25 -2.54 9.30
C ASP A 100 2.56 -1.57 8.32
N LEU A 101 2.77 -0.28 8.58
CA LEU A 101 2.21 0.83 7.84
C LEU A 101 2.65 0.80 6.36
N TYR A 102 3.83 0.24 6.03
CA TYR A 102 4.39 0.19 4.67
C TYR A 102 4.25 -1.17 3.99
N SER A 103 3.22 -1.93 4.35
CA SER A 103 2.98 -3.29 3.83
C SER A 103 1.91 -3.36 2.74
N ALA A 104 1.89 -4.49 2.02
CA ALA A 104 0.83 -4.79 1.05
C ALA A 104 -0.56 -4.92 1.71
N SER A 105 -0.66 -5.37 2.96
CA SER A 105 -1.94 -5.39 3.69
C SER A 105 -2.49 -4.00 3.95
N THR A 106 -1.62 -3.01 4.16
CA THR A 106 -2.03 -1.62 4.35
C THR A 106 -2.74 -1.07 3.11
N LEU A 107 -2.27 -1.39 1.90
CA LEU A 107 -2.97 -1.03 0.65
C LEU A 107 -4.40 -1.60 0.59
N VAL A 108 -4.60 -2.82 1.09
CA VAL A 108 -5.92 -3.47 1.11
C VAL A 108 -6.86 -2.77 2.11
N ILE A 109 -6.38 -2.56 3.34
CA ILE A 109 -7.15 -1.92 4.41
C ILE A 109 -7.57 -0.52 4.00
N ILE A 110 -6.61 0.26 3.53
CA ILE A 110 -6.83 1.62 3.05
C ILE A 110 -7.77 1.62 1.84
N GLY A 111 -7.55 0.76 0.85
CA GLY A 111 -8.37 0.71 -0.36
C GLY A 111 -9.83 0.35 -0.06
N ASP A 112 -10.09 -0.47 0.95
CA ASP A 112 -11.44 -0.77 1.42
C ASP A 112 -12.07 0.44 2.12
N GLN A 113 -11.33 1.13 2.99
CA GLN A 113 -11.80 2.34 3.69
C GLN A 113 -12.08 3.50 2.73
N ALA A 114 -11.20 3.70 1.75
CA ALA A 114 -11.37 4.74 0.73
C ALA A 114 -12.65 4.54 -0.09
N ARG A 115 -12.96 3.30 -0.46
CA ARG A 115 -14.20 2.95 -1.16
C ARG A 115 -15.44 3.13 -0.29
N ALA A 116 -15.32 2.90 1.02
CA ALA A 116 -16.44 3.04 1.94
C ALA A 116 -16.76 4.51 2.29
N ALA A 117 -15.75 5.38 2.30
CA ALA A 117 -15.88 6.75 2.80
C ALA A 117 -15.93 7.84 1.71
N SER A 118 -15.36 7.60 0.53
CA SER A 118 -15.18 8.68 -0.44
C SER A 118 -16.45 8.99 -1.23
N SER A 119 -16.76 10.27 -1.34
CA SER A 119 -17.76 10.80 -2.29
C SER A 119 -17.19 10.94 -3.70
N ALA A 120 -15.86 10.91 -3.86
CA ALA A 120 -15.13 11.00 -5.13
C ALA A 120 -13.81 10.20 -5.03
N PRO A 121 -13.74 8.96 -5.53
CA PRO A 121 -12.50 8.19 -5.50
C PRO A 121 -11.39 8.90 -6.30
N PRO A 122 -10.09 8.65 -5.98
CA PRO A 122 -9.00 9.14 -6.80
C PRO A 122 -9.23 8.80 -8.26
N THR A 123 -8.84 9.69 -9.16
CA THR A 123 -8.93 9.39 -10.60
C THR A 123 -8.04 8.18 -10.89
N GLU A 124 -8.46 7.39 -11.87
CA GLU A 124 -7.69 6.24 -12.36
C GLU A 124 -6.27 6.68 -12.77
N GLU A 125 -6.14 7.89 -13.32
CA GLU A 125 -4.86 8.51 -13.65
C GLU A 125 -3.96 8.74 -12.43
N THR A 126 -4.49 9.26 -11.32
CA THR A 126 -3.72 9.46 -10.09
C THR A 126 -3.20 8.12 -9.53
N ILE A 127 -4.05 7.10 -9.49
CA ILE A 127 -3.64 5.78 -9.01
C ILE A 127 -2.59 5.15 -9.93
N SER A 128 -2.79 5.22 -11.24
CA SER A 128 -1.83 4.71 -12.23
C SER A 128 -0.46 5.39 -12.08
N GLN A 129 -0.43 6.71 -11.92
CA GLN A 129 0.81 7.46 -11.69
C GLN A 129 1.52 7.00 -10.42
N LEU A 130 0.80 6.89 -9.30
CA LEU A 130 1.37 6.45 -8.02
C LEU A 130 1.89 5.00 -8.09
N ALA A 131 1.23 4.13 -8.85
CA ALA A 131 1.61 2.72 -9.01
C ALA A 131 2.75 2.49 -10.01
N THR A 132 3.19 3.52 -10.75
CA THR A 132 4.25 3.40 -11.77
C THR A 132 5.49 2.64 -11.28
N PRO A 133 6.06 2.92 -10.08
CA PRO A 133 7.24 2.19 -9.59
C PRO A 133 6.99 0.69 -9.43
N LEU A 134 5.77 0.28 -9.04
CA LEU A 134 5.41 -1.14 -8.96
C LEU A 134 5.33 -1.78 -10.34
N ILE A 135 4.74 -1.08 -11.30
CA ILE A 135 4.60 -1.60 -12.66
C ILE A 135 5.98 -1.75 -13.31
N GLU A 136 6.88 -0.79 -13.10
CA GLU A 136 8.26 -0.87 -13.59
C GLU A 136 9.04 -2.03 -12.95
N SER A 137 8.98 -2.14 -11.62
CA SER A 137 9.62 -3.24 -10.89
C SER A 137 9.08 -4.61 -11.32
N MET A 138 7.76 -4.71 -11.56
CA MET A 138 7.12 -5.92 -12.09
C MET A 138 7.57 -6.23 -13.52
N ARG A 139 7.71 -5.21 -14.37
CA ARG A 139 8.14 -5.36 -15.76
C ARG A 139 9.57 -5.89 -15.85
N GLU A 140 10.46 -5.41 -14.99
CA GLU A 140 11.86 -5.88 -14.93
C GLU A 140 11.97 -7.38 -14.59
N ARG A 141 10.96 -7.93 -13.91
CA ARG A 141 10.89 -9.37 -13.59
C ARG A 141 10.46 -10.26 -14.76
N VAL A 142 9.90 -9.69 -15.82
CA VAL A 142 9.28 -10.46 -16.90
C VAL A 142 9.97 -10.14 -18.23
N PRO A 143 10.95 -10.95 -18.66
CA PRO A 143 11.68 -10.71 -19.89
C PRO A 143 10.76 -10.53 -21.10
N GLY A 144 10.86 -9.37 -21.76
CA GLY A 144 10.05 -9.03 -22.93
C GLY A 144 8.67 -8.45 -22.63
N ALA A 145 8.29 -8.27 -21.36
CA ALA A 145 7.02 -7.65 -21.01
C ALA A 145 6.96 -6.18 -21.43
N SER A 146 5.82 -5.81 -21.99
CA SER A 146 5.39 -4.42 -22.12
C SER A 146 4.95 -3.85 -20.76
N PHE A 147 4.74 -2.54 -20.70
CA PHE A 147 4.14 -1.91 -19.52
C PHE A 147 2.74 -2.47 -19.23
N PHE A 148 1.95 -2.69 -20.28
CA PHE A 148 0.62 -3.28 -20.17
C PHE A 148 0.67 -4.71 -19.60
N ASP A 149 1.61 -5.55 -20.03
CA ASP A 149 1.75 -6.91 -19.52
C ASP A 149 2.06 -6.90 -18.01
N ALA A 150 2.96 -6.01 -17.57
CA ALA A 150 3.32 -5.85 -16.17
C ALA A 150 2.14 -5.32 -15.32
N GLU A 151 1.38 -4.37 -15.85
CA GLU A 151 0.18 -3.84 -15.20
C GLU A 151 -0.91 -4.91 -15.06
N VAL A 152 -1.14 -5.74 -16.09
CA VAL A 152 -2.06 -6.89 -16.02
C VAL A 152 -1.64 -7.87 -14.94
N LEU A 153 -0.35 -8.23 -14.87
CA LEU A 153 0.18 -9.14 -13.86
C LEU A 153 0.05 -8.55 -12.46
N LEU A 154 0.43 -7.29 -12.27
CA LEU A 154 0.32 -6.60 -10.99
C LEU A 154 -1.13 -6.57 -10.51
N ASN A 155 -2.08 -6.25 -11.40
CA ASN A 155 -3.51 -6.24 -11.07
C ASN A 155 -4.03 -7.65 -10.72
N ALA A 156 -3.66 -8.67 -11.49
CA ALA A 156 -4.09 -10.04 -11.24
C ALA A 156 -3.57 -10.58 -9.90
N PHE A 157 -2.26 -10.44 -9.64
CA PHE A 157 -1.64 -10.88 -8.40
C PHE A 157 -2.11 -10.04 -7.20
N GLY A 158 -2.19 -8.72 -7.37
CA GLY A 158 -2.67 -7.80 -6.35
C GLY A 158 -4.10 -8.12 -5.90
N ILE A 159 -5.03 -8.39 -6.83
CA ILE A 159 -6.41 -8.77 -6.49
C ILE A 159 -6.46 -10.13 -5.79
N ALA A 160 -5.68 -11.11 -6.25
CA ALA A 160 -5.60 -12.42 -5.61
C ALA A 160 -5.12 -12.31 -4.16
N GLY A 161 -4.03 -11.57 -3.94
CA GLY A 161 -3.50 -11.31 -2.60
C GLY A 161 -4.43 -10.49 -1.72
N ALA A 162 -5.03 -9.41 -2.24
CA ALA A 162 -6.01 -8.61 -1.50
C ALA A 162 -7.22 -9.46 -1.06
N THR A 163 -7.61 -10.45 -1.86
CA THR A 163 -8.66 -11.40 -1.50
C THR A 163 -8.24 -12.30 -0.33
N ALA A 164 -6.99 -12.77 -0.32
CA ALA A 164 -6.44 -13.52 0.80
C ALA A 164 -6.34 -12.66 2.08
N VAL A 165 -5.86 -11.42 1.97
CA VAL A 165 -5.77 -10.47 3.09
C VAL A 165 -7.15 -10.20 3.69
N ARG A 166 -8.17 -9.90 2.87
CA ARG A 166 -9.55 -9.69 3.38
C ARG A 166 -10.09 -10.95 4.07
N ALA A 167 -9.87 -12.12 3.50
CA ALA A 167 -10.28 -13.38 4.12
C ALA A 167 -9.60 -13.59 5.48
N TYR A 168 -8.30 -13.30 5.58
CA TYR A 168 -7.57 -13.35 6.84
C TYR A 168 -8.11 -12.35 7.87
N LEU A 169 -8.31 -11.10 7.49
CA LEU A 169 -8.84 -10.05 8.38
C LEU A 169 -10.27 -10.36 8.88
N SER A 170 -11.04 -11.17 8.17
CA SER A 170 -12.36 -11.65 8.61
C SER A 170 -12.34 -12.77 9.66
N LEU A 171 -11.17 -13.34 9.98
CA LEU A 171 -11.05 -14.37 11.01
C LEU A 171 -11.19 -13.75 12.41
N PRO A 172 -11.74 -14.51 13.40
CA PRO A 172 -11.79 -14.08 14.79
C PRO A 172 -10.40 -13.86 15.39
N GLU A 173 -10.30 -12.94 16.36
CA GLU A 173 -9.09 -12.72 17.14
C GLU A 173 -8.92 -13.77 18.27
N PRO A 174 -7.68 -14.16 18.62
CA PRO A 174 -6.42 -13.78 17.98
C PRO A 174 -6.22 -14.51 16.64
N ARG A 175 -5.73 -13.81 15.62
CA ARG A 175 -5.42 -14.41 14.31
C ARG A 175 -4.02 -15.05 14.31
N ASP A 176 -3.92 -16.25 13.73
CA ASP A 176 -2.64 -16.93 13.46
C ASP A 176 -2.07 -16.46 12.11
N PRO A 177 -0.90 -15.78 12.08
CA PRO A 177 -0.24 -15.36 10.84
C PRO A 177 -0.07 -16.48 9.80
N GLU A 178 0.11 -17.72 10.25
CA GLU A 178 0.27 -18.85 9.33
C GLU A 178 -1.02 -19.19 8.57
N GLU A 179 -2.20 -18.94 9.16
CA GLU A 179 -3.46 -19.04 8.43
C GLU A 179 -3.55 -17.99 7.31
N GLY A 180 -3.04 -16.78 7.57
CA GLY A 180 -2.89 -15.73 6.55
C GLY A 180 -2.00 -16.19 5.38
N ARG A 181 -0.81 -16.72 5.67
CA ARG A 181 0.10 -17.25 4.65
C ARG A 181 -0.53 -18.40 3.84
N LYS A 182 -1.28 -19.30 4.49
CA LYS A 182 -2.02 -20.38 3.79
C LYS A 182 -3.08 -19.83 2.83
N LEU A 183 -3.78 -18.76 3.21
CA LEU A 183 -4.75 -18.09 2.33
C LEU A 183 -4.07 -17.47 1.11
N VAL A 184 -2.92 -16.81 1.30
CA VAL A 184 -2.14 -16.22 0.20
C VAL A 184 -1.68 -17.31 -0.77
N ARG A 185 -0.99 -18.36 -0.28
CA ARG A 185 -0.56 -19.51 -1.10
C ARG A 185 -1.72 -20.15 -1.87
N ARG A 186 -2.90 -20.23 -1.23
CA ARG A 186 -4.11 -20.77 -1.87
C ARG A 186 -4.62 -19.85 -2.99
N ALA A 187 -4.65 -18.54 -2.80
CA ALA A 187 -5.10 -17.58 -3.80
C ALA A 187 -4.23 -17.63 -5.06
N TYR A 188 -2.91 -17.64 -4.91
CA TYR A 188 -1.96 -17.70 -6.02
C TYR A 188 -2.01 -19.05 -6.75
N ARG A 189 -2.20 -20.16 -6.02
CA ARG A 189 -2.43 -21.48 -6.63
C ARG A 189 -3.71 -21.53 -7.47
N VAL A 190 -4.77 -20.83 -7.06
CA VAL A 190 -6.02 -20.75 -7.86
C VAL A 190 -5.75 -20.00 -9.16
N LEU A 191 -5.02 -18.87 -9.09
CA LEU A 191 -4.67 -18.07 -10.27
C LEU A 191 -3.82 -18.89 -11.27
N HIS A 192 -2.82 -19.63 -10.79
CA HIS A 192 -1.98 -20.48 -11.64
C HIS A 192 -2.70 -21.65 -12.31
N LYS A 193 -3.82 -22.14 -11.75
CA LYS A 193 -4.58 -23.23 -12.38
C LYS A 193 -5.50 -22.78 -13.50
N ALA A 194 -5.76 -21.48 -13.60
CA ALA A 194 -6.72 -20.91 -14.54
C ALA A 194 -6.08 -20.42 -15.86
N VAL A 195 -4.75 -20.36 -15.92
CA VAL A 195 -3.93 -19.89 -17.05
C VAL A 195 -3.07 -21.04 -17.55
#